data_AF-A0A2Z4XWS0-F1
#
_entry.id   AF-A0A2Z4XWS0-F1
#
_cell.length_a   1.000
_cell.length_b   1.000
_cell.length_c   1.000
_cell.angle_alpha   90.00
_cell.angle_beta   90.00
_cell.angle_gamma   90.00
#
_symmetry.space_group_name_H-M   'P 1'
#
loop_
_entity.id
_entity.type
_entity.pdbx_description
1 polymer ?
#
loop_
_entity_poly.entity_id
_entity_poly.type
_entity_poly.pdbx_seq_one_letter_code
_entity_poly.pdbx_strand_id
1 'polypeptide(L)'
;MKKIGLFVVCISLSIMLSSCVTSTQDKINDLQLTQKQLQNKASESLANIQALKDKVVKYRAEADELQKKSDKMDKDISDLKVAYGQFEDPNNDSAIAVNSELVSKMKQKVDIDEKINKYRSQANTFASQITQLKATSQTQASQASKISSQIAQLSSKK
;
A
#
# COMPACT_ATOMS: atom_id res chain seq x y z
N MET A 1 7.36 15.94 4.88
CA MET A 1 7.80 14.63 4.36
C MET A 1 8.24 13.76 5.52
N LYS A 2 7.39 12.83 5.99
CA LYS A 2 7.73 11.93 7.10
C LYS A 2 8.55 10.76 6.55
N LYS A 3 9.82 10.71 6.93
CA LYS A 3 10.75 9.62 6.62
C LYS A 3 10.22 8.34 7.27
N ILE A 4 9.70 7.41 6.47
CA ILE A 4 9.45 6.04 6.92
C ILE A 4 10.83 5.37 6.90
N GLY A 5 11.42 5.22 8.09
CA GLY A 5 12.71 4.57 8.27
C GLY A 5 12.62 3.13 7.77
N LEU A 6 13.29 2.86 6.65
CA LEU A 6 13.52 1.53 6.12
C LEU A 6 14.57 0.86 7.04
N PHE A 7 14.11 0.26 8.13
CA PHE A 7 14.97 -0.60 8.95
C PHE A 7 15.10 -1.96 8.25
N VAL A 8 16.01 -2.03 7.27
CA VAL A 8 16.60 -3.30 6.85
C VAL A 8 17.49 -3.74 8.01
N VAL A 9 16.91 -4.46 8.96
CA VAL A 9 17.69 -5.13 10.00
C VAL A 9 18.35 -6.34 9.35
N CYS A 10 19.48 -6.13 8.69
CA CYS A 10 20.46 -7.19 8.47
C CYS A 10 21.03 -7.56 9.84
N ILE A 11 20.41 -8.53 10.51
CA ILE A 11 21.06 -9.18 11.66
C ILE A 11 22.15 -10.07 11.08
N SER A 12 23.29 -9.48 10.76
CA SER A 12 24.56 -10.20 10.66
C SER A 12 24.87 -10.71 12.06
N LEU A 13 24.65 -12.00 12.29
CA LEU A 13 24.99 -12.68 13.54
C LEU A 13 26.52 -12.81 13.63
N SER A 14 27.21 -11.70 13.90
CA SER A 14 28.61 -11.70 14.28
C SER A 14 28.70 -12.22 15.70
N ILE A 15 28.98 -13.52 15.84
CA ILE A 15 29.24 -14.15 17.13
C ILE A 15 30.59 -13.62 17.63
N MET A 16 30.56 -12.54 18.41
CA MET A 16 31.69 -12.12 19.22
C MET A 16 31.84 -13.13 20.36
N LEU A 17 32.94 -13.88 20.32
CA LEU A 17 33.33 -14.88 21.31
C LEU A 17 33.77 -14.19 22.61
N SER A 18 32.82 -13.87 23.47
CA SER A 18 33.08 -13.60 24.89
C SER A 18 32.83 -14.88 25.67
N SER A 19 33.85 -15.34 26.39
CA SER A 19 33.88 -16.57 27.19
C SER A 19 32.73 -16.65 28.22
N CYS A 20 31.68 -17.39 27.89
CA CYS A 20 30.73 -17.98 28.82
C CYS A 20 30.37 -19.37 28.27
N VAL A 21 30.61 -20.41 29.05
CA VAL A 21 30.15 -21.78 28.74
C VAL A 21 28.63 -21.77 28.85
N THR A 22 27.95 -21.37 27.77
CA THR A 22 26.48 -21.45 27.69
C THR A 22 26.10 -22.91 27.55
N SER A 23 25.25 -23.39 28.46
CA SER A 23 24.78 -24.77 28.42
C SER A 23 23.93 -25.00 27.16
N THR A 24 23.80 -26.26 26.73
CA THR A 24 22.87 -26.62 25.65
C THR A 24 21.44 -26.14 25.96
N GLN A 25 21.05 -26.11 27.24
CA GLN A 25 19.73 -25.63 27.65
C GLN A 25 19.56 -24.13 27.43
N ASP A 26 20.58 -23.32 27.74
CA ASP A 26 20.52 -21.87 27.53
C ASP A 26 20.36 -21.55 26.05
N LYS A 27 21.12 -22.25 25.19
CA LYS A 27 20.99 -22.11 23.72
C LYS A 27 19.60 -22.48 23.22
N ILE A 28 19.00 -23.56 23.75
CA ILE A 28 17.63 -23.95 23.40
C ILE A 28 16.63 -22.86 23.81
N ASN A 29 16.78 -22.30 25.02
CA ASN A 29 15.89 -21.24 25.52
C ASN A 29 15.99 -19.96 24.65
N ASP A 30 17.20 -19.54 24.28
CA ASP A 30 17.43 -18.38 23.40
C ASP A 30 16.81 -18.58 22.01
N LEU A 31 16.96 -19.79 21.47
CA LEU A 31 16.35 -20.17 20.19
C LEU A 31 14.82 -20.15 20.28
N GLN A 32 14.22 -20.69 21.35
CA GLN A 32 12.77 -20.65 21.56
C GLN A 32 12.24 -19.20 21.67
N LEU A 33 12.97 -18.33 22.38
CA LEU A 33 12.62 -16.91 22.48
C LEU A 33 12.63 -16.25 21.09
N THR A 34 13.70 -16.48 20.32
CA THR A 34 13.85 -15.95 18.97
C THR A 34 12.75 -16.46 18.04
N GLN A 35 12.42 -17.76 18.11
CA GLN A 35 11.33 -18.37 17.35
C GLN A 35 9.98 -17.68 17.66
N LYS A 36 9.67 -17.46 18.94
CA LYS A 36 8.44 -16.79 19.37
C LYS A 36 8.38 -15.35 18.86
N GLN A 37 9.49 -14.62 18.92
CA GLN A 37 9.57 -13.25 18.39
C GLN A 37 9.29 -13.21 16.88
N LEU A 38 9.83 -14.16 16.10
CA LEU A 38 9.58 -14.25 14.66
C LEU A 38 8.12 -14.58 14.35
N GLN A 39 7.50 -15.49 15.11
CA GLN A 39 6.08 -15.82 14.96
C GLN A 39 5.17 -14.63 15.27
N ASN A 40 5.49 -13.86 16.32
CA ASN A 40 4.75 -12.65 16.66
C ASN A 40 4.85 -11.61 15.52
N LYS A 41 6.06 -11.33 15.02
CA LYS A 41 6.26 -10.40 13.89
C LYS A 41 5.55 -10.84 12.61
N ALA A 42 5.51 -12.15 12.34
CA ALA A 42 4.81 -12.70 11.19
C ALA A 42 3.29 -12.48 11.33
N SER A 43 2.75 -12.64 12.54
CA SER A 43 1.34 -12.43 12.87
C SER A 43 0.95 -10.94 12.76
N GLU A 44 1.80 -10.04 13.27
CA GLU A 44 1.64 -8.59 13.09
C GLU A 44 1.66 -8.19 11.61
N SER A 45 2.57 -8.78 10.83
CA SER A 45 2.63 -8.57 9.38
C SER A 45 1.33 -8.99 8.70
N LEU A 46 0.73 -10.11 9.10
CA LEU A 46 -0.55 -10.58 8.57
C LEU A 46 -1.71 -9.63 8.89
N ALA A 47 -1.79 -9.15 10.13
CA ALA A 47 -2.79 -8.16 10.54
C ALA A 47 -2.64 -6.85 9.75
N ASN A 48 -1.40 -6.37 9.58
CA ASN A 48 -1.10 -5.19 8.77
C ASN A 48 -1.47 -5.39 7.30
N ILE A 49 -1.22 -6.57 6.73
CA ILE A 49 -1.64 -6.90 5.36
C ILE A 49 -3.16 -6.77 5.21
N GLN A 50 -3.94 -7.27 6.16
CA GLN A 50 -5.40 -7.20 6.06
C GLN A 50 -5.89 -5.75 6.10
N ALA A 51 -5.41 -4.96 7.06
CA ALA A 51 -5.76 -3.54 7.15
C ALA A 51 -5.38 -2.74 5.89
N LEU A 52 -4.25 -3.08 5.24
CA LEU A 52 -3.85 -2.48 3.98
C LEU A 52 -4.73 -2.92 2.81
N LYS A 53 -5.15 -4.19 2.76
CA LYS A 53 -6.08 -4.67 1.72
C LYS A 53 -7.39 -3.91 1.77
N ASP A 54 -7.93 -3.69 2.96
CA ASP A 54 -9.18 -2.95 3.13
C ASP A 54 -9.05 -1.51 2.62
N LYS A 55 -7.90 -0.86 2.87
CA LYS A 55 -7.58 0.46 2.29
C LYS A 55 -7.49 0.43 0.77
N VAL A 56 -6.86 -0.59 0.18
CA VAL A 56 -6.78 -0.75 -1.28
C VAL A 56 -8.18 -0.84 -1.88
N VAL A 57 -9.05 -1.68 -1.32
CA VAL A 57 -10.43 -1.86 -1.79
C VAL A 57 -11.18 -0.53 -1.71
N LYS A 58 -11.10 0.16 -0.57
CA LYS A 58 -11.75 1.45 -0.37
C LYS A 58 -11.30 2.50 -1.40
N TYR A 59 -9.99 2.71 -1.56
CA TYR A 59 -9.49 3.74 -2.49
C TYR A 59 -9.78 3.41 -3.96
N ARG A 60 -9.84 2.12 -4.33
CA ARG A 60 -10.27 1.72 -5.67
C ARG A 60 -11.75 2.02 -5.90
N ALA A 61 -12.61 1.70 -4.93
CA ALA A 61 -14.03 2.01 -5.01
C ALA A 61 -14.27 3.53 -5.13
N GLU A 62 -13.60 4.35 -4.30
CA GLU A 62 -13.68 5.81 -4.39
C GLU A 62 -13.21 6.35 -5.75
N ALA A 63 -12.13 5.79 -6.31
CA ALA A 63 -11.64 6.15 -7.64
C ALA A 63 -12.65 5.76 -8.73
N ASP A 64 -13.28 4.59 -8.64
CA ASP A 64 -14.25 4.12 -9.63
C ASP A 64 -15.55 4.93 -9.60
N GLU A 65 -16.01 5.35 -8.43
CA GLU A 65 -17.15 6.27 -8.30
C GLU A 65 -16.86 7.64 -8.92
N LEU A 66 -15.65 8.17 -8.68
CA LEU A 66 -15.21 9.42 -9.31
C LEU A 66 -15.05 9.27 -10.82
N GLN A 67 -14.56 8.13 -11.30
CA GLN A 67 -14.45 7.85 -12.74
C GLN A 67 -15.82 7.93 -13.41
N LYS A 68 -16.85 7.31 -12.84
CA LYS A 68 -18.23 7.41 -13.36
C LYS A 68 -18.73 8.85 -13.44
N LYS A 69 -18.38 9.69 -12.46
CA LYS A 69 -18.70 11.13 -12.47
C LYS A 69 -17.93 11.85 -13.58
N SER A 70 -16.64 11.57 -13.73
CA SER A 70 -15.79 12.13 -14.79
C SER A 70 -16.30 11.77 -16.18
N ASP A 71 -16.67 10.50 -16.41
CA ASP A 71 -17.19 10.01 -17.69
C ASP A 71 -18.52 10.67 -18.05
N LYS A 72 -19.39 10.93 -17.06
CA LYS A 72 -20.62 11.70 -17.27
C LYS A 72 -20.31 13.15 -17.69
N MET A 73 -19.29 13.76 -17.08
CA MET A 73 -18.89 15.12 -17.42
C MET A 73 -18.28 15.23 -18.81
N ASP A 74 -17.61 14.18 -19.32
CA ASP A 74 -17.17 14.16 -20.72
C ASP A 74 -18.34 14.33 -21.69
N LYS A 75 -19.49 13.69 -21.39
CA LYS A 75 -20.71 13.87 -22.17
C LYS A 75 -21.24 15.31 -22.06
N ASP A 76 -21.38 15.83 -20.84
CA ASP A 76 -21.86 17.21 -20.63
C ASP A 76 -20.96 18.24 -21.36
N ILE A 77 -19.63 18.07 -21.29
CA ILE A 77 -18.65 18.91 -21.98
C ILE A 77 -18.78 18.80 -23.50
N SER A 78 -18.97 17.58 -24.02
CA SER A 78 -19.19 17.35 -25.46
C SER A 78 -20.46 18.05 -25.95
N ASP A 79 -21.56 17.90 -25.22
CA ASP A 79 -22.84 18.50 -25.57
C ASP A 79 -22.76 20.04 -25.52
N LEU A 80 -22.07 20.61 -24.52
CA LEU A 80 -21.81 22.06 -24.41
C LEU A 80 -20.93 22.58 -25.56
N LYS A 81 -19.91 21.83 -25.99
CA LYS A 81 -19.08 22.19 -27.17
C LYS A 81 -19.92 22.26 -28.44
N VAL A 82 -20.81 21.28 -28.63
CA VAL A 82 -21.72 21.27 -29.78
C VAL A 82 -22.65 22.48 -29.72
N ALA A 83 -23.27 22.74 -28.58
CA ALA A 83 -24.16 23.89 -28.37
C ALA A 83 -23.44 25.22 -28.62
N TYR A 84 -22.23 25.38 -28.09
CA TYR A 84 -21.41 26.57 -28.33
C TYR A 84 -21.11 26.78 -29.81
N GLY A 85 -20.86 25.70 -30.56
CA GLY A 85 -20.62 25.75 -31.99
C GLY A 85 -21.83 26.13 -32.85
N GLN A 86 -23.05 26.23 -32.28
CA GLN A 86 -24.25 26.65 -33.01
C GLN A 86 -24.46 28.18 -32.99
N PHE A 87 -23.69 28.94 -32.22
CA PHE A 87 -23.82 30.40 -32.20
C PHE A 87 -23.08 31.04 -33.37
N GLU A 88 -23.79 31.85 -34.15
CA GLU A 88 -23.20 32.61 -35.26
C GLU A 88 -22.25 33.73 -34.75
N ASP A 89 -22.65 34.42 -33.68
CA ASP A 89 -21.81 35.39 -32.97
C ASP A 89 -21.30 34.81 -31.65
N PRO A 90 -20.00 34.52 -31.51
CA PRO A 90 -19.45 33.97 -30.27
C PRO A 90 -19.46 34.96 -29.09
N ASN A 91 -19.76 36.24 -29.32
CA ASN A 91 -19.76 37.28 -28.30
C ASN A 91 -21.16 37.65 -27.81
N ASN A 92 -22.22 37.03 -28.32
CA ASN A 92 -23.54 37.25 -27.77
C ASN A 92 -23.65 36.64 -26.36
N ASP A 93 -24.58 37.17 -25.56
CA ASP A 93 -24.72 36.79 -24.15
C ASP A 93 -24.95 35.28 -23.95
N SER A 94 -25.66 34.62 -24.87
CA SER A 94 -25.92 33.17 -24.79
C SER A 94 -24.67 32.35 -25.08
N ALA A 95 -23.88 32.74 -26.09
CA ALA A 95 -22.61 32.11 -26.40
C ALA A 95 -21.61 32.24 -25.24
N ILE A 96 -21.53 33.44 -24.64
CA ILE A 96 -20.69 33.69 -23.46
C ILE A 96 -21.12 32.82 -22.28
N ALA A 97 -22.43 32.72 -22.01
CA ALA A 97 -22.95 31.89 -20.92
C ALA A 97 -22.61 30.40 -21.11
N VAL A 98 -22.83 29.86 -22.32
CA VAL A 98 -22.50 28.46 -22.64
C VAL A 98 -21.00 28.20 -22.53
N ASN A 99 -20.16 29.12 -23.02
CA ASN A 99 -18.70 29.00 -22.91
C ASN A 99 -18.23 29.04 -21.45
N SER A 100 -18.83 29.91 -20.63
CA SER A 100 -18.52 29.97 -19.19
C SER A 100 -18.85 28.66 -18.48
N GLU A 101 -20.00 28.06 -18.79
CA GLU A 101 -20.36 26.76 -18.24
C GLU A 101 -19.43 25.64 -18.75
N LEU A 102 -19.08 25.65 -20.03
CA LEU A 102 -18.10 24.71 -20.59
C LEU A 102 -16.75 24.79 -19.86
N VAL A 103 -16.21 25.99 -19.65
CA VAL A 103 -14.95 26.20 -18.89
C VAL A 103 -15.08 25.71 -17.46
N SER A 104 -16.20 26.01 -16.79
CA SER A 104 -16.46 25.55 -15.43
C SER A 104 -16.49 24.02 -15.33
N LYS A 105 -17.18 23.35 -16.26
CA LYS A 105 -17.25 21.87 -16.31
C LYS A 105 -15.89 21.25 -16.60
N MET A 106 -15.12 21.80 -17.55
CA MET A 106 -13.77 21.33 -17.84
C MET A 106 -12.87 21.42 -16.60
N LYS A 107 -12.93 22.53 -15.85
CA LYS A 107 -12.17 22.69 -14.61
C LYS A 107 -12.58 21.66 -13.56
N GLN A 108 -13.88 21.50 -13.32
CA GLN A 108 -14.39 20.50 -12.38
C GLN A 108 -13.94 19.08 -12.77
N LYS A 109 -13.88 18.77 -14.07
CA LYS A 109 -13.43 17.46 -14.56
C LYS A 109 -11.97 17.22 -14.24
N VAL A 110 -11.10 18.20 -14.50
CA VAL A 110 -9.67 18.15 -14.15
C VAL A 110 -9.50 17.88 -12.66
N ASP A 111 -10.22 18.59 -11.80
CA ASP A 111 -10.15 18.39 -10.34
C ASP A 111 -10.58 16.96 -9.91
N ILE A 112 -11.55 16.36 -10.61
CA ILE A 112 -11.99 14.98 -10.38
C ILE A 112 -10.93 13.99 -10.86
N ASP A 113 -10.38 14.18 -12.05
CA ASP A 113 -9.34 13.32 -12.62
C ASP A 113 -8.08 13.30 -11.75
N GLU A 114 -7.69 14.44 -11.18
CA GLU A 114 -6.61 14.52 -10.20
C GLU A 114 -6.89 13.68 -8.94
N LYS A 115 -8.12 13.74 -8.41
CA LYS A 115 -8.54 12.93 -7.25
C LYS A 115 -8.55 11.44 -7.57
N ILE A 116 -9.03 11.04 -8.74
CA ILE A 116 -8.98 9.65 -9.23
C ILE A 116 -7.53 9.15 -9.22
N ASN A 117 -6.63 9.91 -9.83
CA ASN A 117 -5.22 9.55 -9.93
C ASN A 117 -4.57 9.45 -8.54
N LYS A 118 -4.91 10.37 -7.63
CA LYS A 118 -4.44 10.31 -6.23
C LYS A 118 -4.90 9.03 -5.53
N TYR A 119 -6.17 8.65 -5.62
CA TYR A 119 -6.69 7.45 -4.99
C TYR A 119 -6.12 6.16 -5.59
N ARG A 120 -5.98 6.09 -6.92
CA ARG A 120 -5.29 4.98 -7.60
C ARG A 120 -3.84 4.84 -7.15
N SER A 121 -3.12 5.96 -7.03
CA SER A 121 -1.74 5.99 -6.55
C SER A 121 -1.62 5.52 -5.09
N GLN A 122 -2.52 5.96 -4.22
CA GLN A 122 -2.58 5.51 -2.82
C GLN A 122 -2.87 4.01 -2.72
N ALA A 123 -3.84 3.50 -3.49
CA ALA A 123 -4.13 2.07 -3.57
C ALA A 123 -2.91 1.26 -4.03
N ASN A 124 -2.19 1.73 -5.06
CA ASN A 124 -0.99 1.06 -5.55
C ASN A 124 0.15 1.06 -4.52
N THR A 125 0.29 2.15 -3.76
CA THR A 125 1.25 2.25 -2.67
C THR A 125 0.97 1.20 -1.59
N PHE A 126 -0.28 1.07 -1.15
CA PHE A 126 -0.66 0.05 -0.16
C PHE A 126 -0.53 -1.38 -0.71
N ALA A 127 -0.85 -1.60 -1.99
CA ALA A 127 -0.63 -2.89 -2.65
C ALA A 127 0.85 -3.29 -2.65
N SER A 128 1.76 -2.35 -2.89
CA SER A 128 3.21 -2.57 -2.81
C SER A 128 3.66 -2.92 -1.38
N GLN A 129 3.16 -2.19 -0.37
CA GLN A 129 3.42 -2.49 1.05
C GLN A 129 2.94 -3.89 1.44
N ILE A 130 1.78 -4.33 0.94
CA ILE A 130 1.29 -5.70 1.14
C ILE A 130 2.28 -6.73 0.59
N THR A 131 2.78 -6.53 -0.62
CA THR A 131 3.77 -7.44 -1.24
C THR A 131 5.04 -7.53 -0.39
N GLN A 132 5.55 -6.40 0.09
CA GLN A 132 6.74 -6.35 0.95
C GLN A 132 6.50 -7.05 2.31
N LEU A 133 5.34 -6.83 2.93
CA LEU A 133 4.98 -7.49 4.19
C LEU A 133 4.82 -9.00 4.01
N LYS A 134 4.25 -9.46 2.90
CA LYS A 134 4.15 -10.90 2.59
C LYS A 134 5.55 -11.54 2.50
N ALA A 135 6.47 -10.91 1.78
CA ALA A 135 7.85 -11.40 1.65
C ALA A 135 8.57 -11.43 3.02
N THR A 136 8.39 -10.36 3.82
CA THR A 136 8.93 -10.29 5.18
C THR A 136 8.37 -11.40 6.07
N SER A 137 7.05 -11.60 6.07
CA SER A 137 6.38 -12.63 6.85
C SER A 137 6.83 -14.04 6.46
N GLN A 138 6.96 -14.32 5.16
CA GLN A 138 7.48 -15.60 4.67
C GLN A 138 8.93 -15.86 5.10
N THR A 139 9.76 -14.81 5.08
CA THR A 139 11.15 -14.90 5.55
C THR A 139 11.20 -15.22 7.04
N GLN A 140 10.39 -14.53 7.85
CA GLN A 140 10.30 -14.76 9.30
C GLN A 140 9.80 -16.18 9.62
N ALA A 141 8.77 -16.66 8.92
CA ALA A 141 8.26 -18.02 9.11
C ALA A 141 9.30 -19.10 8.72
N SER A 142 10.06 -18.85 7.65
CA SER A 142 11.14 -19.73 7.22
C SER A 142 12.29 -19.78 8.24
N GLN A 143 12.67 -18.62 8.80
CA GLN A 143 13.67 -18.54 9.88
C GLN A 143 13.18 -19.25 11.15
N ALA A 144 11.92 -19.06 11.54
CA ALA A 144 11.33 -19.75 12.68
C ALA A 144 11.38 -21.28 12.52
N SER A 145 11.07 -21.80 11.32
CA SER A 145 11.16 -23.24 11.03
C SER A 145 12.59 -23.79 11.10
N LYS A 146 13.58 -23.01 10.63
CA LYS A 146 15.00 -23.37 10.77
C LYS A 146 15.40 -23.45 12.25
N ILE A 147 14.95 -22.50 13.06
CA ILE A 147 15.19 -22.49 14.51
C ILE A 147 14.52 -23.71 15.17
N SER A 148 13.29 -24.07 14.80
CA SER A 148 12.63 -25.30 15.29
C SER A 148 13.48 -26.54 15.04
N SER A 149 14.08 -26.63 13.84
CA SER A 149 14.95 -27.74 13.46
C SER A 149 16.25 -27.76 14.28
N GLN A 150 16.85 -26.60 14.54
CA GLN A 150 18.03 -26.48 15.40
C GLN A 150 17.74 -26.89 16.85
N ILE A 151 16.59 -26.47 17.40
CA ILE A 151 16.14 -26.89 18.73
C ILE A 151 15.99 -28.41 18.80
N ALA A 152 15.34 -29.02 17.80
CA ALA A 152 15.17 -30.48 17.75
C ALA A 152 16.51 -31.22 17.74
N GLN A 153 17.48 -30.77 16.93
CA GLN A 153 18.81 -31.36 16.86
C GLN A 153 19.63 -31.18 18.16
N LEU A 154 19.50 -30.04 18.84
CA LEU A 154 20.16 -29.83 20.14
C LEU A 154 19.52 -30.69 21.22
N SER A 155 18.20 -30.85 21.18
CA SER A 155 17.44 -31.65 22.15
C SER A 155 17.70 -33.15 22.00
N SER A 156 17.99 -33.63 20.79
CA SER A 156 18.32 -35.04 20.53
C SER A 156 19.78 -35.42 20.86
N LYS A 157 20.63 -34.43 21.18
CA LYS A 157 22.02 -34.63 21.59
C LYS A 157 22.21 -34.59 23.12
N LYS A 158 21.12 -34.39 23.86
CA LYS A 158 21.04 -34.62 25.31
C LYS A 158 20.86 -36.11 25.58
#